data_AF-A0A538CY20-F1
#
_entry.id   AF-A0A538CY20-F1
#
_cell.length_a   1.000
_cell.length_b   1.000
_cell.length_c   1.000
_cell.angle_alpha   90.00
_cell.angle_beta   90.00
_cell.angle_gamma   90.00
#
_symmetry.space_group_name_H-M   'P 1'
#
loop_
_entity.id
_entity.type
_entity.pdbx_description
1 polymer ?
#
loop_
_entity_poly.entity_id
_entity_poly.type
_entity_poly.pdbx_seq_one_letter_code
_entity_poly.pdbx_strand_id
1 'polypeptide(L)'
;LDTAAALVEEYPGLLVHGIVGDFERHLQHLPDALGPRLVAFLGGTIGNFTPGSRRRFLRGLAKAMGPDDHLLLGTDLVKDPAMLEAAYDDGEGVTAEFNRNVLHVVNRELDADFDVDAFDHVAFFDREREWIEMRLRAASRQHVHIGALGLDIEFEPREELRTEISAKFTHERLQGDLAAAGLELERVFTDDNGLFAVSLSRPRD
;
A
#
# COMPACT_ATOMS: atom_id res chain seq x y z
N LEU A 1 12.58 10.87 -14.06
CA LEU A 1 12.67 12.12 -14.85
C LEU A 1 12.44 11.83 -16.32
N ASP A 2 13.02 10.74 -16.84
CA ASP A 2 12.88 10.30 -18.24
C ASP A 2 11.42 10.07 -18.68
N THR A 3 10.61 9.40 -17.85
CA THR A 3 9.18 9.21 -18.14
C THR A 3 8.40 10.52 -18.22
N ALA A 4 8.72 11.49 -17.37
CA ALA A 4 8.05 12.79 -17.38
C ALA A 4 8.38 13.57 -18.66
N ALA A 5 9.64 13.51 -19.12
CA ALA A 5 10.05 14.12 -20.39
C ALA A 5 9.32 13.46 -21.57
N ALA A 6 9.27 12.12 -21.62
CA ALA A 6 8.57 11.38 -22.67
C ALA A 6 7.06 11.74 -22.76
N LEU A 7 6.39 11.88 -21.62
CA LEU A 7 4.97 12.27 -21.58
C LEU A 7 4.72 13.68 -22.13
N VAL A 8 5.60 14.64 -21.85
CA VAL A 8 5.48 16.01 -22.38
C VAL A 8 5.71 16.05 -23.89
N GLU A 9 6.58 15.18 -24.42
CA GLU A 9 6.77 15.02 -25.86
C GLU A 9 5.55 14.39 -26.53
N GLU A 10 4.96 13.36 -25.92
CA GLU A 10 3.79 12.65 -26.45
C GLU A 10 2.51 13.50 -26.40
N TYR A 11 2.35 14.34 -25.38
CA TYR A 11 1.17 15.19 -25.16
C TYR A 11 1.55 16.68 -25.11
N PRO A 12 1.60 17.37 -26.27
CA PRO A 12 1.91 18.80 -26.32
C PRO A 12 0.97 19.64 -25.45
N GLY A 13 1.55 20.43 -24.55
CA GLY A 13 0.81 21.26 -23.60
C GLY A 13 0.55 20.61 -22.24
N LEU A 14 0.93 19.33 -22.04
CA LEU A 14 0.92 18.69 -20.73
C LEU A 14 1.95 19.34 -19.81
N LEU A 15 1.53 19.71 -18.60
CA LEU A 15 2.41 20.17 -17.54
C LEU A 15 2.61 19.04 -16.52
N VAL A 16 3.87 18.69 -16.26
CA VAL A 16 4.22 17.65 -15.28
C VAL A 16 4.91 18.27 -14.08
N HIS A 17 4.28 18.14 -12.91
CA HIS A 17 4.82 18.62 -11.63
C HIS A 17 5.12 17.41 -10.73
N GLY A 18 6.41 17.11 -10.55
CA GLY A 18 6.86 16.04 -9.66
C GLY A 18 6.89 16.50 -8.21
N ILE A 19 6.38 15.67 -7.30
CA ILE A 19 6.40 15.93 -5.86
C ILE A 19 7.04 14.72 -5.18
N VAL A 20 8.08 14.98 -4.37
CA VAL A 20 8.72 13.95 -3.55
C VAL A 20 8.13 14.05 -2.15
N GLY A 21 7.44 13.00 -1.70
CA GLY A 21 6.91 12.96 -0.35
C GLY A 21 6.16 11.68 -0.02
N ASP A 22 6.00 11.45 1.28
CA ASP A 22 5.09 10.48 1.88
C ASP A 22 3.62 10.97 1.78
N PHE A 23 2.78 10.24 1.06
CA PHE A 23 1.36 10.57 0.87
C PHE A 23 0.53 10.48 2.16
N GLU A 24 1.02 9.88 3.25
CA GLU A 24 0.33 9.93 4.54
C GLU A 24 0.51 11.29 5.24
N ARG A 25 1.56 12.02 4.88
CA ARG A 25 2.01 13.21 5.63
C ARG A 25 2.04 14.49 4.80
N HIS A 26 2.09 14.37 3.48
CA HIS A 26 2.45 15.49 2.60
C HIS A 26 1.39 15.82 1.54
N LEU A 27 0.14 15.39 1.72
CA LEU A 27 -0.96 15.77 0.81
C LEU A 27 -1.17 17.29 0.76
N GLN A 28 -0.83 18.04 1.82
CA GLN A 28 -0.86 19.50 1.79
C GLN A 28 0.18 20.15 0.88
N HIS A 29 1.15 19.39 0.34
CA HIS A 29 2.13 19.90 -0.62
C HIS A 29 1.67 19.75 -2.08
N LEU A 30 0.46 19.20 -2.31
CA LEU A 30 -0.14 19.19 -3.64
C LEU A 30 -0.34 20.64 -4.11
N PRO A 31 0.06 20.98 -5.35
CA PRO A 31 -0.13 22.32 -5.88
C PRO A 31 -1.61 22.63 -6.02
N ASP A 32 -1.93 23.93 -6.00
CA ASP A 32 -3.26 24.41 -6.30
C ASP A 32 -3.70 23.94 -7.69
N ALA A 33 -4.95 23.51 -7.78
CA ALA A 33 -5.51 23.02 -9.03
C ALA A 33 -5.87 24.18 -9.97
N LEU A 34 -5.58 24.03 -11.27
CA LEU A 34 -6.04 24.97 -12.30
C LEU A 34 -7.48 24.69 -12.78
N GLY A 35 -8.12 23.66 -12.23
CA GLY A 35 -9.47 23.17 -12.54
C GLY A 35 -9.78 21.90 -11.76
N PRO A 36 -10.91 21.21 -12.04
CA PRO A 36 -11.25 19.95 -11.38
C PRO A 36 -10.16 18.89 -11.58
N ARG A 37 -9.83 18.16 -10.50
CA ARG A 37 -8.82 17.10 -10.50
C ARG A 37 -9.44 15.72 -10.44
N LEU A 38 -8.80 14.79 -11.14
CA LEU A 38 -8.94 13.36 -10.89
C LEU A 38 -7.73 12.88 -10.09
N VAL A 39 -7.93 12.54 -8.82
CA VAL A 39 -6.90 11.87 -8.02
C VAL A 39 -6.98 10.38 -8.29
N ALA A 40 -5.91 9.79 -8.81
CA ALA A 40 -5.82 8.35 -9.02
C ALA A 40 -4.94 7.70 -7.94
N PHE A 41 -5.51 6.75 -7.18
CA PHE A 41 -4.77 5.91 -6.24
C PHE A 41 -5.03 4.44 -6.57
N LEU A 42 -4.13 3.84 -7.34
CA LEU A 42 -4.34 2.58 -8.06
C LEU A 42 -3.51 1.43 -7.46
N GLY A 43 -3.60 0.24 -8.08
CA GLY A 43 -2.75 -0.91 -7.74
C GLY A 43 -3.11 -1.66 -6.45
N GLY A 44 -4.14 -1.22 -5.71
CA GLY A 44 -4.54 -1.84 -4.45
C GLY A 44 -3.71 -1.39 -3.25
N THR A 45 -2.82 -0.39 -3.41
CA THR A 45 -1.95 0.15 -2.33
C THR A 45 -2.73 0.65 -1.12
N ILE A 46 -3.98 1.07 -1.29
CA ILE A 46 -4.87 1.42 -0.17
C ILE A 46 -5.11 0.24 0.79
N GLY A 47 -4.91 -1.00 0.32
CA GLY A 47 -4.93 -2.22 1.12
C GLY A 47 -3.79 -2.31 2.13
N ASN A 48 -2.69 -1.58 1.93
CA ASN A 48 -1.53 -1.61 2.84
C ASN A 48 -1.77 -0.86 4.16
N PHE A 49 -2.95 -0.26 4.30
CA PHE A 49 -3.36 0.46 5.48
C PHE A 49 -4.28 -0.38 6.36
N THR A 50 -4.03 -0.32 7.67
CA THR A 50 -5.04 -0.77 8.64
C THR A 50 -6.32 0.07 8.51
N PRO A 51 -7.51 -0.43 8.90
CA PRO A 51 -8.76 0.30 8.74
C PRO A 51 -8.74 1.72 9.31
N GLY A 52 -8.09 1.92 10.47
CA GLY A 52 -7.94 3.23 11.10
C GLY A 52 -7.08 4.19 10.29
N SER A 53 -5.89 3.74 9.86
CA SER A 53 -4.97 4.55 9.04
C SER A 53 -5.57 4.84 7.66
N ARG A 54 -6.23 3.86 7.05
CA ARG A 54 -6.89 3.99 5.74
C ARG A 54 -7.92 5.11 5.74
N ARG A 55 -8.83 5.09 6.71
CA ARG A 55 -9.86 6.14 6.85
C ARG A 55 -9.26 7.50 7.16
N ARG A 56 -8.14 7.55 7.90
CA ARG A 56 -7.43 8.81 8.17
C ARG A 56 -6.82 9.38 6.90
N PHE A 57 -6.15 8.54 6.11
CA PHE A 57 -5.60 8.91 4.81
C PHE A 57 -6.69 9.41 3.86
N LEU A 58 -7.77 8.64 3.68
CA LEU A 58 -8.89 9.02 2.82
C LEU A 58 -9.54 10.35 3.26
N ARG A 59 -9.67 10.61 4.57
CA ARG A 59 -10.12 11.93 5.07
C ARG A 59 -9.15 13.05 4.75
N GLY A 60 -7.85 12.81 4.89
CA GLY A 60 -6.82 13.77 4.52
C GLY A 60 -6.90 14.13 3.04
N LEU A 61 -7.09 13.10 2.21
CA LEU A 61 -7.26 13.26 0.78
C LEU A 61 -8.55 14.01 0.43
N ALA A 62 -9.69 13.63 1.00
CA ALA A 62 -10.96 14.32 0.78
C ALA A 62 -10.89 15.81 1.16
N LYS A 63 -10.16 16.17 2.22
CA LYS A 63 -9.93 17.58 2.60
C LYS A 63 -9.04 18.35 1.63
N ALA A 64 -8.14 17.66 0.94
CA ALA A 64 -7.28 18.25 -0.07
C ALA A 64 -8.02 18.45 -1.40
N MET A 65 -9.16 17.78 -1.61
CA MET A 65 -9.98 17.82 -2.83
C MET A 65 -10.91 19.03 -2.86
N GLY A 66 -11.08 19.62 -4.05
CA GLY A 66 -12.13 20.59 -4.34
C GLY A 66 -13.49 19.92 -4.58
N PRO A 67 -14.60 20.67 -4.58
CA PRO A 67 -15.96 20.12 -4.67
C PRO A 67 -16.24 19.36 -5.98
N ASP A 68 -15.57 19.74 -7.07
CA ASP A 68 -15.71 19.10 -8.39
C ASP A 68 -14.65 18.01 -8.65
N ASP A 69 -13.76 17.75 -7.68
CA ASP A 69 -12.71 16.75 -7.81
C ASP A 69 -13.26 15.34 -7.63
N HIS A 70 -12.59 14.37 -8.24
CA HIS A 70 -12.93 12.96 -8.12
C HIS A 70 -11.74 12.12 -7.66
N LEU A 71 -12.02 11.05 -6.94
CA LEU A 71 -11.09 10.00 -6.56
C LEU A 71 -11.37 8.76 -7.39
N LEU A 72 -10.35 8.30 -8.14
CA LEU A 72 -10.30 7.00 -8.77
C LEU A 72 -9.46 6.05 -7.91
N LEU A 73 -10.10 5.12 -7.21
CA LEU A 73 -9.48 4.24 -6.23
C LEU A 73 -9.51 2.78 -6.70
N GLY A 74 -8.33 2.17 -6.82
CA GLY A 74 -8.17 0.74 -7.09
C GLY A 74 -8.12 -0.09 -5.82
N THR A 75 -8.96 -1.11 -5.72
CA THR A 75 -9.05 -2.03 -4.58
C THR A 75 -9.08 -3.47 -5.02
N ASP A 76 -8.18 -4.27 -4.48
CA ASP A 76 -8.18 -5.71 -4.68
C ASP A 76 -9.30 -6.37 -3.86
N LEU A 77 -10.13 -7.20 -4.49
CA LEU A 77 -11.35 -7.72 -3.86
C LEU A 77 -11.10 -9.01 -3.08
N VAL A 78 -11.97 -9.29 -2.10
CA VAL A 78 -11.99 -10.60 -1.44
C VAL A 78 -12.34 -11.67 -2.48
N LYS A 79 -11.54 -12.74 -2.52
CA LYS A 79 -11.65 -13.85 -3.47
C LYS A 79 -11.11 -15.13 -2.83
N ASP A 80 -10.94 -16.19 -3.62
CA ASP A 80 -10.40 -17.47 -3.14
C ASP A 80 -9.08 -17.25 -2.36
N PRO A 81 -9.00 -17.63 -1.08
CA PRO A 81 -7.78 -17.54 -0.28
C PRO A 81 -6.57 -18.21 -0.93
N ALA A 82 -6.75 -19.33 -1.65
CA ALA A 82 -5.63 -20.00 -2.30
C ALA A 82 -5.03 -19.13 -3.42
N MET A 83 -5.89 -18.42 -4.16
CA MET A 83 -5.46 -17.45 -5.18
C MET A 83 -4.76 -16.26 -4.54
N LEU A 84 -5.28 -15.77 -3.41
CA LEU A 84 -4.67 -14.67 -2.68
C LEU A 84 -3.30 -15.06 -2.12
N GLU A 85 -3.18 -16.22 -1.50
CA GLU A 85 -1.91 -16.70 -0.93
C GLU A 85 -0.86 -16.95 -2.02
N ALA A 86 -1.24 -17.60 -3.12
CA ALA A 86 -0.33 -17.84 -4.24
C ALA A 86 0.19 -16.56 -4.92
N ALA A 87 -0.52 -15.44 -4.81
CA ALA A 87 -0.07 -14.15 -5.34
C ALA A 87 1.01 -13.48 -4.48
N TYR A 88 1.20 -13.94 -3.23
CA TYR A 88 2.19 -13.41 -2.28
C TYR A 88 3.23 -14.44 -1.84
N ASP A 89 3.08 -15.70 -2.25
CA ASP A 89 4.02 -16.80 -2.04
C ASP A 89 4.28 -17.49 -3.39
N ASP A 90 4.90 -16.76 -4.31
CA ASP A 90 5.18 -17.26 -5.65
C ASP A 90 6.28 -18.33 -5.64
N GLY A 91 6.13 -19.36 -6.47
CA GLY A 91 7.08 -20.47 -6.55
C GLY A 91 8.48 -20.10 -7.07
N GLU A 92 8.65 -18.90 -7.62
CA GLU A 92 9.94 -18.37 -8.08
C GLU A 92 10.72 -17.66 -6.96
N GLY A 93 10.08 -17.40 -5.80
CA GLY A 93 10.69 -16.77 -4.64
C GLY A 93 10.86 -15.25 -4.76
N VAL A 94 10.25 -14.61 -5.76
CA VAL A 94 10.42 -13.17 -6.01
C VAL A 94 9.81 -12.35 -4.87
N THR A 95 8.64 -12.74 -4.36
CA THR A 95 7.98 -12.06 -3.25
C THR A 95 8.71 -12.29 -1.93
N ALA A 96 9.35 -13.46 -1.77
CA ALA A 96 10.19 -13.74 -0.62
C ALA A 96 11.40 -12.79 -0.55
N GLU A 97 12.11 -12.61 -1.66
CA GLU A 97 13.22 -11.67 -1.78
C GLU A 97 12.77 -10.22 -1.60
N PHE A 98 11.63 -9.85 -2.19
CA PHE A 98 11.03 -8.53 -1.96
C PHE A 98 10.75 -8.27 -0.48
N ASN A 99 10.21 -9.26 0.25
CA ASN A 99 9.93 -9.13 1.67
C ASN A 99 11.23 -8.99 2.49
N ARG A 100 12.22 -9.86 2.23
CA ARG A 100 13.53 -9.86 2.92
C ARG A 100 14.32 -8.57 2.67
N ASN A 101 14.10 -7.89 1.54
CA ASN A 101 14.78 -6.65 1.21
C ASN A 101 14.61 -5.54 2.27
N VAL A 102 13.55 -5.53 3.07
CA VAL A 102 13.43 -4.58 4.18
C VAL A 102 14.59 -4.72 5.17
N LEU A 103 15.08 -5.94 5.43
CA LEU A 103 16.22 -6.19 6.30
C LEU A 103 17.52 -5.66 5.68
N HIS A 104 17.72 -5.86 4.37
CA HIS A 104 18.84 -5.26 3.64
C HIS A 104 18.84 -3.72 3.71
N VAL A 105 17.65 -3.10 3.63
CA VAL A 105 17.50 -1.65 3.78
C VAL A 105 17.88 -1.23 5.20
N VAL A 106 17.39 -1.91 6.24
CA VAL A 106 17.73 -1.58 7.63
C VAL A 106 19.24 -1.74 7.88
N ASN A 107 19.86 -2.83 7.40
CA ASN A 107 21.31 -3.03 7.50
C ASN A 107 22.09 -1.87 6.88
N ARG A 108 21.70 -1.45 5.67
CA ARG A 108 22.40 -0.39 4.94
C ARG A 108 22.17 1.00 5.53
N GLU A 109 20.92 1.34 5.84
CA GLU A 109 20.53 2.71 6.22
C GLU A 109 20.72 3.00 7.71
N LEU A 110 20.66 1.97 8.57
CA LEU A 110 20.71 2.11 10.03
C LEU A 110 21.87 1.37 10.70
N ASP A 111 22.87 0.92 9.92
CA ASP A 111 24.04 0.18 10.42
C ASP A 111 23.64 -1.04 11.26
N ALA A 112 22.75 -1.87 10.69
CA ALA A 112 22.29 -3.09 11.33
C ALA A 112 22.94 -4.36 10.75
N ASP A 113 22.85 -5.45 11.50
CA ASP A 113 23.52 -6.72 11.19
C ASP A 113 22.56 -7.92 11.05
N PHE A 114 21.34 -7.70 10.54
CA PHE A 114 20.43 -8.81 10.22
C PHE A 114 21.10 -9.84 9.30
N ASP A 115 21.16 -11.10 9.73
CA ASP A 115 21.41 -12.24 8.85
C ASP A 115 20.13 -12.53 8.05
N VAL A 116 20.03 -11.92 6.88
CA VAL A 116 18.81 -11.95 6.05
C VAL A 116 18.42 -13.36 5.64
N ASP A 117 19.39 -14.27 5.46
CA ASP A 117 19.15 -15.66 5.09
C ASP A 117 18.48 -16.45 6.22
N ALA A 118 18.63 -16.00 7.47
CA ALA A 118 18.03 -16.62 8.65
C ALA A 118 16.54 -16.28 8.87
N PHE A 119 15.90 -15.53 7.96
CA PHE A 119 14.49 -15.13 8.08
C PHE A 119 13.62 -15.69 6.94
N ASP A 120 12.84 -16.71 7.22
CA ASP A 120 11.91 -17.30 6.26
C ASP A 120 10.75 -16.36 5.92
N HIS A 121 10.43 -16.26 4.63
CA HIS A 121 9.22 -15.58 4.17
C HIS A 121 7.98 -16.38 4.59
N VAL A 122 6.96 -15.69 5.09
CA VAL A 122 5.66 -16.28 5.41
C VAL A 122 4.57 -15.34 4.90
N ALA A 123 3.69 -15.83 4.02
CA ALA A 123 2.47 -15.15 3.62
C ALA A 123 1.25 -16.03 3.87
N PHE A 124 0.17 -15.44 4.39
CA PHE A 124 -1.09 -16.14 4.60
C PHE A 124 -2.28 -15.18 4.55
N PHE A 125 -3.46 -15.69 4.22
CA PHE A 125 -4.70 -14.92 4.28
C PHE A 125 -5.33 -15.01 5.67
N ASP A 126 -5.36 -13.89 6.39
CA ASP A 126 -6.11 -13.75 7.63
C ASP A 126 -7.60 -13.63 7.29
N ARG A 127 -8.34 -14.72 7.45
CA ARG A 127 -9.79 -14.78 7.16
C ARG A 127 -10.63 -13.91 8.08
N GLU A 128 -10.18 -13.64 9.30
CA GLU A 128 -10.93 -12.80 10.24
C GLU A 128 -10.82 -11.32 9.85
N ARG A 129 -9.63 -10.90 9.42
CA ARG A 129 -9.35 -9.50 9.05
C ARG A 129 -9.57 -9.22 7.56
N GLU A 130 -9.64 -10.26 6.75
CA GLU A 130 -9.71 -10.25 5.28
C GLU A 130 -8.51 -9.51 4.65
N TRP A 131 -7.30 -9.92 5.02
CA TRP A 131 -6.08 -9.41 4.41
C TRP A 131 -5.02 -10.49 4.23
N ILE A 132 -4.13 -10.29 3.26
CA ILE A 132 -2.85 -11.00 3.28
C ILE A 132 -1.97 -10.35 4.33
N GLU A 133 -1.25 -11.18 5.09
CA GLU A 133 -0.18 -10.72 5.96
C GLU A 133 1.14 -11.33 5.50
N MET A 134 2.14 -10.48 5.32
CA MET A 134 3.52 -10.91 5.07
C MET A 134 4.34 -10.74 6.33
N ARG A 135 5.13 -11.77 6.62
CA ARG A 135 6.00 -11.84 7.79
C ARG A 135 7.37 -12.39 7.42
N LEU A 136 8.33 -12.10 8.28
CA LEU A 136 9.65 -12.70 8.29
C LEU A 136 9.79 -13.50 9.58
N ARG A 137 10.02 -14.81 9.45
CA ARG A 137 10.12 -15.75 10.58
C ARG A 137 11.56 -16.13 10.81
N ALA A 138 12.09 -15.92 12.01
CA ALA A 138 13.45 -16.34 12.35
C ALA A 138 13.56 -17.88 12.32
N ALA A 139 14.46 -18.42 11.50
CA ALA A 139 14.72 -19.85 11.38
C ALA A 139 15.47 -20.41 12.61
N SER A 140 16.21 -19.56 13.31
CA SER A 140 16.96 -19.85 14.53
C SER A 140 16.96 -18.63 15.45
N ARG A 141 17.55 -18.73 16.65
CA ARG A 141 17.70 -17.56 17.54
C ARG A 141 18.61 -16.55 16.85
N GLN A 142 18.18 -15.28 16.79
CA GLN A 142 18.96 -14.17 16.23
C GLN A 142 19.21 -13.12 17.31
N HIS A 143 20.38 -12.48 17.26
CA HIS A 143 20.69 -11.27 18.00
C HIS A 143 21.11 -10.22 16.98
N VAL A 144 20.35 -9.14 16.88
CA VAL A 144 20.55 -8.09 15.89
C VAL A 144 20.88 -6.78 16.58
N HIS A 145 22.02 -6.21 16.25
CA HIS A 145 22.42 -4.88 16.65
C HIS A 145 22.06 -3.87 15.56
N ILE A 146 21.43 -2.75 15.93
CA ILE A 146 21.14 -1.61 15.05
C ILE A 146 21.98 -0.42 15.52
N GLY A 147 23.16 -0.25 14.92
CA GLY A 147 24.19 0.67 15.36
C GLY A 147 23.74 2.13 15.39
N ALA A 148 23.00 2.58 14.36
CA ALA A 148 22.50 3.97 14.31
C ALA A 148 21.51 4.31 15.42
N LEU A 149 20.90 3.30 16.06
CA LEU A 149 19.95 3.46 17.16
C LEU A 149 20.53 3.04 18.52
N GLY A 150 21.68 2.37 18.55
CA GLY A 150 22.22 1.75 19.77
C GLY A 150 21.24 0.72 20.36
N LEU A 151 20.55 -0.02 19.51
CA LEU A 151 19.47 -0.93 19.88
C LEU A 151 19.86 -2.39 19.58
N ASP A 152 19.71 -3.25 20.57
CA ASP A 152 19.84 -4.70 20.42
C ASP A 152 18.45 -5.34 20.47
N ILE A 153 18.20 -6.26 19.53
CA ILE A 153 16.93 -7.00 19.41
C ILE A 153 17.27 -8.49 19.38
N GLU A 154 16.56 -9.26 20.19
CA GLU A 154 16.62 -10.73 20.15
C GLU A 154 15.36 -11.27 19.45
N PHE A 155 15.55 -12.28 18.60
CA PHE A 155 14.46 -13.08 18.05
C PHE A 155 14.61 -14.52 18.53
N GLU A 156 13.55 -15.10 19.07
CA GLU A 156 13.46 -16.53 19.34
C GLU A 156 13.29 -17.33 18.04
N PRO A 157 13.66 -18.63 18.03
CA PRO A 157 13.33 -19.50 16.91
C PRO A 157 11.83 -19.48 16.62
N ARG A 158 11.47 -19.28 15.34
CA ARG A 158 10.11 -19.14 14.82
C ARG A 158 9.37 -17.87 15.24
N GLU A 159 10.04 -16.92 15.89
CA GLU A 159 9.46 -15.60 16.11
C GLU A 159 9.24 -14.89 14.77
N GLU A 160 8.14 -14.14 14.68
CA GLU A 160 7.69 -13.53 13.42
C GLU A 160 7.61 -12.02 13.52
N LEU A 161 8.23 -11.35 12.55
CA LEU A 161 8.12 -9.91 12.32
C LEU A 161 7.12 -9.68 11.18
N ARG A 162 6.01 -8.98 11.44
CA ARG A 162 5.11 -8.55 10.38
C ARG A 162 5.71 -7.39 9.60
N THR A 163 5.81 -7.54 8.29
CA THR A 163 6.37 -6.55 7.38
C THR A 163 5.29 -5.80 6.61
N GLU A 164 4.21 -6.48 6.22
CA GLU A 164 3.15 -5.88 5.42
C GLU A 164 1.79 -6.51 5.72
N ILE A 165 0.73 -5.72 5.49
CA ILE A 165 -0.62 -6.22 5.28
C ILE A 165 -1.07 -5.81 3.88
N SER A 166 -1.93 -6.61 3.25
CA SER A 166 -2.64 -6.21 2.05
C SER A 166 -4.12 -6.56 2.19
N ALA A 167 -4.89 -5.57 2.67
CA ALA A 167 -6.32 -5.70 2.86
C ALA A 167 -7.05 -5.91 1.54
N LYS A 168 -7.97 -6.87 1.58
CA LYS A 168 -8.90 -7.15 0.49
C LYS A 168 -10.26 -6.55 0.83
N PHE A 169 -10.98 -6.16 -0.22
CA PHE A 169 -12.18 -5.34 -0.08
C PHE A 169 -13.42 -6.08 -0.52
N THR A 170 -14.48 -5.90 0.25
CA THR A 170 -15.85 -6.10 -0.22
C THR A 170 -16.40 -4.74 -0.66
N HIS A 171 -17.41 -4.73 -1.52
CA HIS A 171 -18.07 -3.48 -1.93
C HIS A 171 -18.62 -2.70 -0.74
N GLU A 172 -19.18 -3.39 0.26
CA GLU A 172 -19.69 -2.77 1.50
C GLU A 172 -18.57 -2.10 2.30
N ARG A 173 -17.43 -2.79 2.47
CA ARG A 173 -16.27 -2.24 3.20
C ARG A 173 -15.71 -1.00 2.51
N LEU A 174 -15.57 -1.06 1.17
CA LEU A 174 -15.12 0.07 0.36
C LEU A 174 -16.06 1.28 0.53
N GLN A 175 -17.37 1.06 0.37
CA GLN A 175 -18.36 2.13 0.52
C GLN A 175 -18.35 2.72 1.95
N GLY A 176 -18.21 1.88 2.97
CA GLY A 176 -18.13 2.30 4.36
C GLY A 176 -16.89 3.15 4.66
N ASP A 177 -15.73 2.77 4.11
CA ASP A 177 -14.49 3.53 4.29
C ASP A 177 -14.52 4.88 3.56
N LEU A 178 -15.08 4.92 2.34
CA LEU A 178 -15.29 6.16 1.60
C LEU A 178 -16.28 7.10 2.33
N ALA A 179 -17.43 6.58 2.76
CA ALA A 179 -18.43 7.36 3.47
C ALA A 179 -17.87 7.93 4.80
N ALA A 180 -17.10 7.13 5.55
CA ALA A 180 -16.42 7.57 6.77
C ALA A 180 -15.31 8.60 6.52
N ALA A 181 -14.90 8.77 5.25
CA ALA A 181 -13.97 9.79 4.81
C ALA A 181 -14.63 11.07 4.28
N GLY A 182 -15.96 11.12 4.19
CA GLY A 182 -16.67 12.22 3.55
C GLY A 182 -16.67 12.13 2.03
N LEU A 183 -16.49 10.92 1.48
CA LEU A 183 -16.55 10.67 0.04
C LEU A 183 -17.85 9.92 -0.29
N GLU A 184 -18.48 10.29 -1.39
CA GLU A 184 -19.61 9.57 -1.97
C GLU A 184 -19.13 8.70 -3.12
N LEU A 185 -19.43 7.40 -3.03
CA LEU A 185 -19.16 6.45 -4.09
C LEU A 185 -20.18 6.63 -5.22
N GLU A 186 -19.72 6.96 -6.43
CA GLU A 186 -20.60 7.18 -7.59
C GLU A 186 -20.70 5.95 -8.46
N ARG A 187 -19.55 5.34 -8.78
CA ARG A 187 -19.45 4.23 -9.73
C ARG A 187 -18.38 3.24 -9.29
N VAL A 188 -18.62 1.98 -9.60
CA VAL A 188 -17.65 0.89 -9.44
C VAL A 188 -17.55 0.15 -10.76
N PHE A 189 -16.33 -0.04 -11.22
CA PHE A 189 -15.95 -0.88 -12.34
C PHE A 189 -15.22 -2.10 -11.79
N THR A 190 -15.45 -3.26 -12.38
CA THR A 190 -14.80 -4.51 -11.99
C THR A 190 -14.45 -5.30 -13.26
N ASP A 191 -13.43 -6.13 -13.20
CA ASP A 191 -13.15 -7.09 -14.26
C ASP A 191 -14.23 -8.19 -14.33
N ASP A 192 -14.27 -8.93 -15.44
CA ASP A 192 -15.28 -9.97 -15.70
C ASP A 192 -15.35 -11.05 -14.61
N ASN A 193 -14.25 -11.28 -13.89
CA ASN A 193 -14.16 -12.27 -12.82
C ASN A 193 -14.38 -11.69 -11.43
N GLY A 194 -14.60 -10.37 -11.30
CA GLY A 194 -14.84 -9.74 -10.01
C GLY A 194 -13.65 -9.78 -9.05
N LEU A 195 -12.43 -9.72 -9.58
CA LEU A 195 -11.19 -9.87 -8.79
C LEU A 195 -10.65 -8.53 -8.29
N PHE A 196 -10.87 -7.45 -9.04
CA PHE A 196 -10.36 -6.13 -8.74
C PHE A 196 -11.39 -5.07 -9.09
N ALA A 197 -11.59 -4.10 -8.19
CA ALA A 197 -12.48 -2.97 -8.42
C ALA A 197 -11.70 -1.66 -8.63
N VAL A 198 -12.19 -0.85 -9.55
CA VAL A 198 -11.83 0.56 -9.68
C VAL A 198 -13.09 1.37 -9.38
N SER A 199 -13.03 2.21 -8.36
CA SER A 199 -14.17 3.02 -7.91
C SER A 199 -13.94 4.50 -8.20
N LEU A 200 -15.00 5.19 -8.60
CA LEU A 200 -15.03 6.64 -8.75
C LEU A 200 -15.87 7.23 -7.62
N SER A 201 -15.30 8.18 -6.88
CA SER A 201 -15.97 8.86 -5.77
C SER A 201 -15.74 10.37 -5.83
N ARG A 202 -16.62 11.15 -5.23
CA ARG A 202 -16.49 12.60 -5.09
C ARG A 202 -16.60 13.03 -3.62
N PRO A 203 -16.11 14.23 -3.22
CA PRO A 203 -16.39 14.78 -1.90
C PRO A 203 -17.89 14.94 -1.68
N ARG A 204 -18.35 14.68 -0.45
CA ARG A 204 -19.70 15.03 -0.01
C ARG A 204 -19.75 16.52 0.33
N ASP A 205 -20.85 17.15 -0.06
CA ASP A 205 -21.20 18.52 0.32
C ASP A 205 -21.41 18.67 1.84
#